data_AF-H2Y2E0-F1
#
_entry.id   AF-H2Y2E0-F1
#
_cell.length_a   1.000
_cell.length_b   1.000
_cell.length_c   1.000
_cell.angle_alpha   90.00
_cell.angle_beta   90.00
_cell.angle_gamma   90.00
#
_symmetry.space_group_name_H-M   'P 1'
#
loop_
_entity.id
_entity.type
_entity.pdbx_description
1 polymer ?
#
loop_
_entity_poly.entity_id
_entity_poly.type
_entity_poly.pdbx_seq_one_letter_code
_entity_poly.pdbx_strand_id
1 'polypeptide(L)'
;MQYKCTKSKYLGGKPEMFMDGAYDLCIEPQFWEKANNPDYKCLMYSFGVGYDFSFDDEMAKLGCEVHSFDPSMTYQDGMVRESGVTFHKIGISDQDLEADSNGWKMRTLKTLLKELGHNGRYLDYLKVDTDAPQGGFEDTLMQELLNTGLHQCVRQYAQEIHLMGPLKEDPQLERLRLIYDQLHQLNDQGWRLYNTTDNIRYMLNNNPQASQLYNKGQIMEKKIGILWETAFVNFGLKGPCIVV
;
A
#
# COMPACT_ATOMS: atom_id res chain seq x y z
N MET A 1 -16.66 -8.92 9.99
CA MET A 1 -16.05 -8.52 11.27
C MET A 1 -14.58 -8.28 11.02
N GLN A 2 -14.05 -7.11 11.40
CA GLN A 2 -12.64 -6.76 11.26
C GLN A 2 -11.79 -7.74 12.09
N TYR A 3 -10.66 -8.17 11.55
CA TYR A 3 -9.71 -8.98 12.30
C TYR A 3 -9.04 -8.12 13.38
N LYS A 4 -8.79 -8.69 14.55
CA LYS A 4 -8.08 -7.98 15.63
C LYS A 4 -6.67 -8.52 15.74
N CYS A 5 -5.71 -7.84 15.11
CA CYS A 5 -4.30 -8.11 15.37
C CYS A 5 -3.97 -7.70 16.82
N THR A 6 -3.48 -8.63 17.62
CA THR A 6 -3.17 -8.42 19.04
C THR A 6 -1.70 -8.04 19.28
N LYS A 7 -0.85 -8.26 18.27
CA LYS A 7 0.56 -7.89 18.28
C LYS A 7 0.88 -7.14 16.99
N SER A 8 0.91 -5.82 17.07
CA SER A 8 1.30 -4.98 15.93
C SER A 8 2.41 -4.02 16.30
N LYS A 9 3.09 -3.50 15.28
CA LYS A 9 4.06 -2.41 15.39
C LYS A 9 3.62 -1.29 14.46
N TYR A 10 3.48 -0.10 15.01
CA TYR A 10 3.30 1.11 14.22
C TYR A 10 4.68 1.70 13.94
N LEU A 11 5.07 1.73 12.67
CA LEU A 11 6.45 1.95 12.24
C LEU A 11 6.54 3.19 11.34
N GLY A 12 7.66 3.89 11.43
CA GLY A 12 7.93 5.11 10.68
C GLY A 12 7.15 6.31 11.19
N GLY A 13 6.92 7.26 10.28
CA GLY A 13 6.24 8.52 10.46
C GLY A 13 6.95 9.56 11.30
N LYS A 14 6.34 10.74 11.36
CA LYS A 14 6.88 11.95 12.01
C LYS A 14 6.11 12.25 13.29
N PRO A 15 6.70 12.09 14.49
CA PRO A 15 6.01 12.33 15.76
C PRO A 15 5.39 13.73 15.89
N GLU A 16 6.06 14.74 15.37
CA GLU A 16 5.60 16.14 15.33
C GLU A 16 4.41 16.38 14.41
N MET A 17 4.08 15.41 13.54
CA MET A 17 2.92 15.45 12.64
C MET A 17 1.98 14.27 12.89
N PHE A 18 1.75 13.90 14.16
CA PHE A 18 0.86 12.80 14.54
C PHE A 18 1.17 11.48 13.82
N MET A 19 2.47 11.18 13.68
CA MET A 19 2.97 9.99 13.00
C MET A 19 2.55 9.91 11.52
N ASP A 20 2.38 11.05 10.85
CA ASP A 20 2.18 11.10 9.40
C ASP A 20 3.31 10.34 8.68
N GLY A 21 2.94 9.46 7.73
CA GLY A 21 3.83 8.51 7.07
C GLY A 21 4.06 7.18 7.79
N ALA A 22 3.46 6.94 8.97
CA ALA A 22 3.58 5.68 9.69
C ALA A 22 2.53 4.65 9.28
N TYR A 23 2.95 3.38 9.19
CA TYR A 23 2.12 2.25 8.80
C TYR A 23 2.16 1.13 9.84
N ASP A 24 1.07 0.36 9.93
CA ASP A 24 0.95 -0.74 10.89
C ASP A 24 1.46 -2.06 10.30
N LEU A 25 2.14 -2.84 11.12
CA LEU A 25 2.65 -4.16 10.81
C LEU A 25 2.10 -5.16 11.83
N CYS A 26 1.27 -6.10 11.40
CA CYS A 26 0.85 -7.20 12.26
C CYS A 26 1.99 -8.22 12.38
N ILE A 27 2.58 -8.33 13.56
CA ILE A 27 3.73 -9.20 13.85
C ILE A 27 3.32 -10.53 14.48
N GLU A 28 2.05 -10.91 14.33
CA GLU A 28 1.60 -12.22 14.77
C GLU A 28 2.27 -13.33 13.92
N PRO A 29 2.70 -14.45 14.54
CA PRO A 29 3.54 -15.43 13.85
C PRO A 29 2.94 -16.06 12.59
N GLN A 30 1.61 -16.03 12.44
CA GLN A 30 0.92 -16.52 11.24
C GLN A 30 1.01 -15.56 10.04
N PHE A 31 1.27 -14.27 10.26
CA PHE A 31 1.35 -13.25 9.21
C PHE A 31 2.76 -12.66 9.02
N TRP A 32 3.69 -12.98 9.93
CA TRP A 32 5.04 -12.43 9.94
C TRP A 32 6.08 -13.53 10.18
N GLU A 33 6.66 -14.04 9.09
CA GLU A 33 7.58 -15.19 9.13
C GLU A 33 8.80 -14.93 10.03
N LYS A 34 9.25 -13.68 10.12
CA LYS A 34 10.34 -13.29 11.03
C LYS A 34 10.07 -13.57 12.51
N ALA A 35 8.81 -13.66 12.92
CA ALA A 35 8.47 -14.06 14.29
C ALA A 35 8.74 -15.55 14.57
N ASN A 36 8.74 -16.40 13.53
CA ASN A 36 9.08 -17.83 13.62
C ASN A 36 10.56 -18.08 13.29
N ASN A 37 11.10 -17.35 12.32
CA ASN A 37 12.47 -17.48 11.85
C ASN A 37 13.13 -16.09 11.79
N PRO A 38 13.87 -15.69 12.85
CA PRO A 38 14.51 -14.36 12.91
C PRO A 38 15.45 -14.06 11.73
N ASP A 39 16.07 -15.09 11.17
CA ASP A 39 17.00 -14.99 10.03
C ASP A 39 16.28 -14.91 8.67
N TYR A 40 14.95 -15.04 8.65
CA TYR A 40 14.16 -14.89 7.43
C TYR A 40 14.32 -13.47 6.86
N LYS A 41 14.79 -13.39 5.61
CA LYS A 41 14.91 -12.12 4.86
C LYS A 41 13.55 -11.80 4.23
N CYS A 42 12.70 -11.04 4.91
CA CYS A 42 11.40 -10.61 4.35
C CYS A 42 11.57 -9.79 3.07
N LEU A 43 10.54 -9.76 2.23
CA LEU A 43 10.47 -8.92 1.05
C LEU A 43 9.34 -7.91 1.20
N MET A 44 9.63 -6.64 0.93
CA MET A 44 8.64 -5.56 0.94
C MET A 44 8.74 -4.68 -0.29
N TYR A 45 7.58 -4.37 -0.87
CA TYR A 45 7.42 -3.34 -1.91
C TYR A 45 6.60 -2.18 -1.36
N SER A 46 7.04 -0.95 -1.62
CA SER A 46 6.40 0.30 -1.18
C SER A 46 6.24 1.24 -2.35
N PHE A 47 5.01 1.52 -2.76
CA PHE A 47 4.70 2.41 -3.88
C PHE A 47 4.22 3.78 -3.38
N GLY A 48 4.72 4.83 -4.04
CA GLY A 48 4.46 6.23 -3.70
C GLY A 48 5.07 6.60 -2.34
N VAL A 49 6.39 6.75 -2.34
CA VAL A 49 7.13 7.04 -1.11
C VAL A 49 7.14 8.52 -0.79
N GLY A 50 6.97 9.42 -1.78
CA GLY A 50 6.70 10.83 -1.50
C GLY A 50 7.78 11.53 -0.66
N TYR A 51 9.04 11.10 -0.77
CA TYR A 51 10.18 11.51 0.08
C TYR A 51 10.11 11.09 1.56
N ASP A 52 9.10 10.35 1.99
CA ASP A 52 9.02 9.78 3.34
C ASP A 52 9.35 8.29 3.37
N PHE A 53 10.63 7.98 3.57
CA PHE A 53 11.12 6.61 3.70
C PHE A 53 11.08 6.10 5.15
N SER A 54 10.45 6.81 6.09
CA SER A 54 10.56 6.45 7.51
C SER A 54 10.07 5.02 7.79
N PHE A 55 8.93 4.63 7.23
CA PHE A 55 8.40 3.26 7.33
C PHE A 55 9.31 2.24 6.61
N ASP A 56 9.69 2.54 5.38
CA ASP A 56 10.54 1.70 4.53
C ASP A 56 11.90 1.42 5.19
N ASP A 57 12.52 2.45 5.78
CA ASP A 57 13.78 2.37 6.51
C ASP A 57 13.64 1.52 7.79
N GLU A 58 12.51 1.61 8.50
CA GLU A 58 12.26 0.74 9.66
C GLU A 58 12.05 -0.72 9.28
N MET A 59 11.36 -0.98 8.17
CA MET A 59 11.21 -2.33 7.62
C MET A 59 12.54 -2.93 7.18
N ALA A 60 13.42 -2.13 6.58
CA ALA A 60 14.79 -2.56 6.25
C ALA A 60 15.62 -2.85 7.52
N LYS A 61 15.50 -2.02 8.57
CA LYS A 61 16.14 -2.27 9.88
C LYS A 61 15.62 -3.52 10.58
N LEU A 62 14.39 -3.96 10.29
CA LEU A 62 13.87 -5.27 10.71
C LEU A 62 14.46 -6.44 9.90
N GLY A 63 15.34 -6.18 8.94
CA GLY A 63 16.02 -7.19 8.12
C GLY A 63 15.25 -7.60 6.88
N CYS A 64 14.34 -6.75 6.38
CA CYS A 64 13.71 -6.95 5.07
C CYS A 64 14.60 -6.45 3.92
N GLU A 65 14.47 -7.13 2.79
CA GLU A 65 14.75 -6.58 1.48
C GLU A 65 13.60 -5.64 1.09
N VAL A 66 13.89 -4.35 0.97
CA VAL A 66 12.87 -3.31 0.75
C VAL A 66 13.13 -2.61 -0.57
N HIS A 67 12.09 -2.56 -1.40
CA HIS A 67 12.07 -1.82 -2.64
C HIS A 67 11.00 -0.73 -2.59
N SER A 68 11.46 0.51 -2.74
CA SER A 68 10.64 1.71 -2.72
C SER A 68 10.49 2.25 -4.13
N PHE A 69 9.27 2.59 -4.54
CA PHE A 69 8.93 2.95 -5.92
C PHE A 69 8.26 4.32 -5.96
N ASP A 70 8.82 5.27 -6.70
CA ASP A 70 8.17 6.55 -6.97
C ASP A 70 8.72 7.17 -8.27
N PRO A 71 7.91 7.28 -9.34
CA PRO A 71 8.41 7.81 -10.60
C PRO A 71 8.55 9.35 -10.60
N SER A 72 7.88 10.04 -9.67
CA SER A 72 7.82 11.50 -9.61
C SER A 72 9.05 12.12 -8.93
N MET A 73 9.74 11.32 -8.11
CA MET A 73 10.87 11.79 -7.32
C MET A 73 12.12 12.07 -8.16
N THR A 74 12.96 12.96 -7.64
CA THR A 74 14.19 13.40 -8.31
C THR A 74 15.39 12.46 -8.11
N TYR A 75 15.23 11.40 -7.31
CA TYR A 75 16.29 10.42 -7.06
C TYR A 75 16.61 9.57 -8.28
N GLN A 76 17.84 9.06 -8.33
CA GLN A 76 18.29 8.14 -9.36
C GLN A 76 17.72 6.74 -9.10
N ASP A 77 17.31 6.07 -10.18
CA ASP A 77 16.91 4.66 -10.13
C ASP A 77 18.06 3.79 -9.61
N GLY A 78 17.75 2.83 -8.73
CA GLY A 78 18.74 1.96 -8.09
C GLY A 78 19.51 2.61 -6.93
N MET A 79 19.17 3.83 -6.51
CA MET A 79 19.77 4.45 -5.33
C MET A 79 19.51 3.59 -4.08
N VAL A 80 20.57 3.26 -3.34
CA VAL A 80 20.46 2.51 -2.08
C VAL A 80 20.63 3.46 -0.91
N ARG A 81 19.66 3.48 0.01
CA ARG A 81 19.71 4.27 1.25
C ARG A 81 20.63 3.59 2.28
N GLU A 82 21.06 4.35 3.30
CA GLU A 82 21.88 3.82 4.40
C GLU A 82 21.24 2.62 5.12
N SER A 83 19.91 2.60 5.19
CA SER A 83 19.11 1.49 5.73
C SER A 83 19.17 0.20 4.89
N GLY A 84 19.65 0.27 3.65
CA GLY A 84 19.61 -0.82 2.67
C GLY A 84 18.38 -0.82 1.75
N VAL A 85 17.45 0.13 1.94
CA VAL A 85 16.30 0.31 1.03
C VAL A 85 16.80 0.67 -0.38
N THR A 86 16.32 -0.04 -1.39
CA THR A 86 16.59 0.27 -2.80
C THR A 86 15.44 1.08 -3.39
N PHE A 87 15.74 2.27 -3.89
CA PHE A 87 14.78 3.14 -4.55
C PHE A 87 14.74 2.87 -6.06
N HIS A 88 13.53 2.84 -6.61
CA HIS A 88 13.24 2.69 -8.02
C HIS A 88 12.42 3.87 -8.52
N LYS A 89 12.87 4.47 -9.62
CA LYS A 89 12.15 5.55 -10.29
C LYS A 89 11.12 4.97 -11.28
N ILE A 90 10.22 4.15 -10.74
CA ILE A 90 9.22 3.39 -11.49
C ILE A 90 7.87 3.55 -10.77
N GLY A 91 6.80 3.76 -11.54
CA GLY A 91 5.43 3.73 -11.04
C GLY A 91 4.75 2.38 -11.23
N ILE A 92 3.66 2.17 -10.51
CA ILE A 92 2.78 1.00 -10.66
C ILE A 92 1.65 1.33 -11.63
N SER A 93 1.25 0.37 -12.47
CA SER A 93 0.16 0.51 -13.44
C SER A 93 -0.44 -0.85 -13.82
N ASP A 94 -1.51 -0.83 -14.60
CA ASP A 94 -2.18 -2.02 -15.17
C ASP A 94 -1.44 -2.64 -16.37
N GLN A 95 -0.46 -1.94 -16.91
CA GLN A 95 0.35 -2.36 -18.04
C GLN A 95 1.79 -1.85 -17.92
N ASP A 96 2.73 -2.53 -18.59
CA ASP A 96 4.13 -2.09 -18.61
C ASP A 96 4.32 -0.98 -19.66
N LEU A 97 4.89 0.14 -19.23
CA LEU A 97 5.19 1.31 -20.09
C LEU A 97 6.63 1.74 -19.86
N GLU A 98 7.40 1.94 -20.93
CA GLU A 98 8.73 2.58 -20.82
C GLU A 98 8.62 4.08 -20.51
N ALA A 99 7.51 4.70 -20.89
CA ALA A 99 7.16 6.06 -20.56
C ALA A 99 5.63 6.25 -20.68
N ASP A 100 4.98 6.74 -19.63
CA ASP A 100 3.60 7.23 -19.66
C ASP A 100 3.53 8.67 -20.23
N SER A 101 2.37 9.31 -20.13
CA SER A 101 2.21 10.72 -20.56
C SER A 101 3.06 11.73 -19.79
N ASN A 102 3.53 11.38 -18.60
CA ASN A 102 4.43 12.19 -17.77
C ASN A 102 5.91 11.84 -18.01
N GLY A 103 6.21 10.89 -18.89
CA GLY A 103 7.56 10.38 -19.13
C GLY A 103 8.03 9.39 -18.06
N TRP A 104 7.12 8.86 -17.25
CA TRP A 104 7.42 7.94 -16.16
C TRP A 104 7.42 6.50 -16.66
N LYS A 105 8.43 5.73 -16.25
CA LYS A 105 8.45 4.29 -16.46
C LYS A 105 7.44 3.65 -15.52
N MET A 106 6.55 2.84 -16.07
CA MET A 106 5.48 2.19 -15.32
C MET A 106 5.54 0.68 -15.51
N ARG A 107 5.15 -0.07 -14.47
CA ARG A 107 5.16 -1.54 -14.47
C ARG A 107 3.97 -2.10 -13.73
N THR A 108 3.56 -3.31 -14.10
CA THR A 108 2.68 -4.16 -13.29
C THR A 108 3.44 -4.75 -12.09
N LEU A 109 2.73 -5.11 -11.01
CA LEU A 109 3.35 -5.79 -9.87
C LEU A 109 3.97 -7.12 -10.29
N LYS A 110 3.29 -7.87 -11.16
CA LYS A 110 3.78 -9.12 -11.74
C LYS A 110 5.12 -8.91 -12.45
N THR A 111 5.24 -7.88 -13.29
CA THR A 111 6.48 -7.60 -14.01
C THR A 111 7.58 -7.16 -13.04
N LEU A 112 7.30 -6.35 -12.02
CA LEU A 112 8.28 -5.96 -11.00
C LEU A 112 8.81 -7.17 -10.22
N LEU A 113 7.95 -8.11 -9.83
CA LEU A 113 8.38 -9.36 -9.19
C LEU A 113 9.33 -10.17 -10.09
N LYS A 114 9.11 -10.14 -11.41
CA LYS A 114 9.94 -10.84 -12.40
C LYS A 114 11.27 -10.12 -12.65
N GLU A 115 11.24 -8.83 -12.97
CA GLU A 115 12.41 -8.01 -13.31
C GLU A 115 13.38 -7.91 -12.12
N LEU A 116 12.87 -7.85 -10.89
CA LEU A 116 13.69 -7.78 -9.67
C LEU A 116 14.13 -9.16 -9.14
N GLY A 117 13.79 -10.26 -9.83
CA GLY A 117 14.24 -11.61 -9.46
C GLY A 117 13.53 -12.22 -8.24
N HIS A 118 12.33 -11.75 -7.92
CA HIS A 118 11.53 -12.22 -6.79
C HIS A 118 10.50 -13.31 -7.16
N ASN A 119 10.58 -13.88 -8.36
CA ASN A 119 9.83 -15.08 -8.70
C ASN A 119 10.21 -16.23 -7.73
N GLY A 120 9.21 -16.88 -7.14
CA GLY A 120 9.39 -17.91 -6.13
C GLY A 120 9.55 -17.39 -4.69
N ARG A 121 9.34 -16.09 -4.45
CA ARG A 121 9.33 -15.49 -3.10
C ARG A 121 7.92 -15.12 -2.65
N TYR A 122 7.69 -15.14 -1.34
CA TYR A 122 6.54 -14.43 -0.76
C TYR A 122 6.83 -12.93 -0.77
N LEU A 123 5.80 -12.12 -1.00
CA LEU A 123 5.83 -10.70 -0.72
C LEU A 123 5.27 -10.50 0.69
N ASP A 124 6.14 -10.25 1.66
CA ASP A 124 5.74 -10.24 3.07
C ASP A 124 4.97 -8.96 3.45
N TYR A 125 5.25 -7.86 2.76
CA TYR A 125 4.51 -6.60 2.92
C TYR A 125 4.41 -5.84 1.60
N LEU A 126 3.21 -5.40 1.26
CA LEU A 126 2.93 -4.53 0.12
C LEU A 126 2.30 -3.25 0.65
N LYS A 127 2.96 -2.10 0.45
CA LYS A 127 2.41 -0.76 0.73
C LYS A 127 2.07 -0.07 -0.59
N VAL A 128 0.88 0.50 -0.70
CA VAL A 128 0.48 1.37 -1.82
C VAL A 128 -0.10 2.67 -1.33
N ASP A 129 0.60 3.76 -1.63
CA ASP A 129 0.24 5.10 -1.21
C ASP A 129 0.56 6.05 -2.35
N THR A 130 -0.26 6.00 -3.40
CA THR A 130 0.04 6.69 -4.66
C THR A 130 -0.88 7.89 -4.82
N ASP A 131 -0.34 9.09 -4.69
CA ASP A 131 -1.06 10.32 -5.01
C ASP A 131 -1.17 10.51 -6.53
N ALA A 132 -2.31 10.13 -7.11
CA ALA A 132 -2.65 10.45 -8.50
C ALA A 132 -3.83 11.45 -8.58
N PRO A 133 -3.90 12.34 -9.59
CA PRO A 133 -4.92 13.39 -9.69
C PRO A 133 -6.38 12.93 -9.67
N GLN A 134 -6.64 11.63 -9.92
CA GLN A 134 -8.00 11.03 -9.90
C GLN A 134 -8.15 9.94 -8.81
N GLY A 135 -7.21 9.92 -7.86
CA GLY A 135 -7.11 8.97 -6.76
C GLY A 135 -6.33 7.72 -7.15
N GLY A 136 -5.03 7.74 -6.89
CA GLY A 136 -4.05 6.65 -7.01
C GLY A 136 -4.23 5.49 -7.99
N PHE A 137 -3.49 4.42 -7.69
CA PHE A 137 -3.47 3.15 -8.41
C PHE A 137 -3.96 2.00 -7.51
N GLU A 138 -4.70 2.33 -6.44
CA GLU A 138 -5.17 1.37 -5.43
C GLU A 138 -6.05 0.27 -6.03
N ASP A 139 -7.07 0.66 -6.81
CA ASP A 139 -7.99 -0.24 -7.48
C ASP A 139 -7.33 -1.03 -8.61
N THR A 140 -6.36 -0.42 -9.29
CA THR A 140 -5.52 -1.10 -10.29
C THR A 140 -4.73 -2.25 -9.66
N LEU A 141 -4.05 -2.00 -8.55
CA LEU A 141 -3.27 -3.02 -7.86
C LEU A 141 -4.18 -4.13 -7.31
N MET A 142 -5.30 -3.78 -6.66
CA MET A 142 -6.24 -4.78 -6.17
C MET A 142 -6.79 -5.64 -7.30
N GLN A 143 -7.08 -5.04 -8.46
CA GLN A 143 -7.51 -5.80 -9.63
C GLN A 143 -6.42 -6.76 -10.11
N GLU A 144 -5.16 -6.32 -10.16
CA GLU A 144 -4.05 -7.18 -10.55
C GLU A 144 -3.86 -8.34 -9.56
N LEU A 145 -3.89 -8.07 -8.25
CA LEU A 145 -3.81 -9.10 -7.21
C LEU A 145 -4.86 -10.19 -7.43
N LEU A 146 -6.10 -9.80 -7.73
CA LEU A 146 -7.21 -10.71 -8.00
C LEU A 146 -7.03 -11.47 -9.32
N ASN A 147 -6.73 -10.78 -10.42
CA ASN A 147 -6.64 -11.35 -11.77
C ASN A 147 -5.47 -12.31 -11.95
N THR A 148 -4.34 -12.03 -11.30
CA THR A 148 -3.08 -12.77 -11.50
C THR A 148 -2.87 -13.88 -10.48
N GLY A 149 -3.69 -13.94 -9.43
CA GLY A 149 -3.48 -14.85 -8.30
C GLY A 149 -2.42 -14.37 -7.30
N LEU A 150 -1.81 -13.20 -7.49
CA LEU A 150 -0.82 -12.66 -6.56
C LEU A 150 -1.39 -12.44 -5.14
N HIS A 151 -2.71 -12.27 -5.00
CA HIS A 151 -3.39 -12.27 -3.69
C HIS A 151 -3.13 -13.53 -2.84
N GLN A 152 -2.60 -14.62 -3.42
CA GLN A 152 -2.30 -15.87 -2.72
C GLN A 152 -0.86 -15.95 -2.18
N CYS A 153 0.00 -14.98 -2.50
CA CYS A 153 1.41 -14.97 -2.11
C CYS A 153 1.84 -13.72 -1.34
N VAL A 154 1.03 -12.66 -1.33
CA VAL A 154 1.25 -11.47 -0.49
C VAL A 154 0.74 -11.73 0.91
N ARG A 155 1.55 -11.53 1.97
CA ARG A 155 1.14 -11.82 3.36
C ARG A 155 0.35 -10.68 4.01
N GLN A 156 0.83 -9.45 3.83
CA GLN A 156 0.22 -8.24 4.38
C GLN A 156 0.16 -7.17 3.31
N TYR A 157 -0.93 -6.43 3.28
CA TYR A 157 -1.19 -5.38 2.31
C TYR A 157 -1.71 -4.16 3.05
N ALA A 158 -1.06 -3.01 2.86
CA ALA A 158 -1.54 -1.74 3.34
C ALA A 158 -1.65 -0.75 2.18
N GLN A 159 -2.66 0.10 2.25
CA GLN A 159 -2.87 1.13 1.25
C GLN A 159 -3.51 2.38 1.82
N GLU A 160 -3.21 3.53 1.23
CA GLU A 160 -4.00 4.74 1.39
C GLU A 160 -5.04 4.82 0.27
N ILE A 161 -6.31 4.70 0.62
CA ILE A 161 -7.41 4.81 -0.34
C ILE A 161 -7.73 6.30 -0.54
N HIS A 162 -7.41 6.80 -1.72
CA HIS A 162 -7.70 8.16 -2.16
C HIS A 162 -9.07 8.26 -2.83
N LEU A 163 -10.14 8.55 -2.09
CA LEU A 163 -11.47 8.80 -2.65
C LEU A 163 -11.69 10.30 -2.86
N MET A 164 -11.78 10.73 -4.12
CA MET A 164 -11.99 12.13 -4.48
C MET A 164 -13.45 12.38 -4.86
N GLY A 165 -14.08 13.36 -4.21
CA GLY A 165 -15.41 13.85 -4.58
C GLY A 165 -15.38 14.81 -5.77
N PRO A 166 -16.55 15.14 -6.34
CA PRO A 166 -17.88 14.79 -5.83
C PRO A 166 -18.35 13.38 -6.25
N LEU A 167 -18.82 12.56 -5.33
CA LEU A 167 -19.25 11.18 -5.61
C LEU A 167 -20.60 11.06 -6.33
N LYS A 168 -21.28 12.17 -6.62
CA LYS A 168 -22.45 12.17 -7.51
C LYS A 168 -22.07 12.10 -8.98
N GLU A 169 -20.81 12.34 -9.32
CA GLU A 169 -20.30 12.21 -10.68
C GLU A 169 -20.01 10.73 -10.98
N ASP A 170 -20.40 10.28 -12.18
CA ASP A 170 -20.37 8.86 -12.54
C ASP A 170 -18.98 8.22 -12.38
N PRO A 171 -17.86 8.82 -12.85
CA PRO A 171 -16.54 8.19 -12.73
C PRO A 171 -16.10 7.95 -11.27
N GLN A 172 -16.36 8.92 -10.39
CA GLN A 172 -16.01 8.82 -8.96
C GLN A 172 -16.88 7.79 -8.25
N LEU A 173 -18.18 7.73 -8.61
CA LEU A 173 -19.10 6.74 -8.06
C LEU A 173 -18.77 5.32 -8.53
N GLU A 174 -18.41 5.16 -9.81
CA GLU A 174 -17.98 3.88 -10.38
C GLU A 174 -16.71 3.38 -9.71
N ARG A 175 -15.71 4.25 -9.52
CA ARG A 175 -14.47 3.88 -8.81
C ARG A 175 -14.73 3.49 -7.35
N LEU A 176 -15.61 4.21 -6.63
CA LEU A 176 -16.00 3.82 -5.28
C LEU A 176 -16.63 2.42 -5.25
N ARG A 177 -17.54 2.13 -6.18
CA ARG A 177 -18.17 0.80 -6.30
C ARG A 177 -17.14 -0.28 -6.63
N LEU A 178 -16.21 0.01 -7.53
CA LEU A 178 -15.12 -0.90 -7.88
C LEU A 178 -14.25 -1.24 -6.67
N ILE A 179 -13.78 -0.23 -5.92
CA ILE A 179 -13.00 -0.42 -4.70
C ILE A 179 -13.78 -1.26 -3.69
N TYR A 180 -15.06 -0.94 -3.48
CA TYR A 180 -15.93 -1.71 -2.59
C TYR A 180 -16.01 -3.19 -3.01
N ASP A 181 -16.25 -3.47 -4.28
CA ASP A 181 -16.36 -4.84 -4.81
C ASP A 181 -15.03 -5.59 -4.72
N GLN A 182 -13.90 -4.93 -5.00
CA GLN A 182 -12.57 -5.53 -4.89
C GLN A 182 -12.20 -5.88 -3.44
N LEU A 183 -12.52 -5.01 -2.49
CA LEU A 183 -12.34 -5.30 -1.06
C LEU A 183 -13.17 -6.51 -0.60
N HIS A 184 -14.38 -6.68 -1.14
CA HIS A 184 -15.20 -7.88 -0.88
C HIS A 184 -14.59 -9.12 -1.51
N GLN A 185 -14.12 -9.04 -2.74
CA GLN A 185 -13.45 -10.16 -3.41
C GLN A 185 -12.17 -10.58 -2.67
N LEU A 186 -11.35 -9.62 -2.21
CA LEU A 186 -10.18 -9.93 -1.37
C LEU A 186 -10.60 -10.62 -0.07
N ASN A 187 -11.70 -10.19 0.55
CA ASN A 187 -12.25 -10.86 1.74
C ASN A 187 -12.65 -12.31 1.46
N ASP A 188 -13.29 -12.58 0.32
CA ASP A 188 -13.63 -13.92 -0.13
C ASP A 188 -12.38 -14.79 -0.38
N GLN A 189 -11.26 -14.17 -0.77
CA GLN A 189 -9.95 -14.83 -0.90
C GLN A 189 -9.18 -14.98 0.42
N GLY A 190 -9.77 -14.61 1.57
CA GLY A 190 -9.16 -14.80 2.89
C GLY A 190 -8.44 -13.58 3.45
N TRP A 191 -8.45 -12.44 2.77
CA TRP A 191 -7.92 -11.20 3.32
C TRP A 191 -8.83 -10.65 4.42
N ARG A 192 -8.24 -10.11 5.49
CA ARG A 192 -9.00 -9.48 6.57
C ARG A 192 -8.40 -8.14 6.90
N LEU A 193 -9.21 -7.10 6.78
CA LEU A 193 -8.91 -5.79 7.33
C LEU A 193 -8.65 -5.94 8.83
N TYR A 194 -7.56 -5.37 9.33
CA TYR A 194 -7.24 -5.38 10.76
C TYR A 194 -7.00 -3.99 11.33
N ASN A 195 -6.64 -2.99 10.50
CA ASN A 195 -6.53 -1.61 10.92
C ASN A 195 -7.12 -0.66 9.86
N THR A 196 -7.67 0.47 10.34
CA THR A 196 -8.13 1.58 9.50
C THR A 196 -7.89 2.88 10.24
N THR A 197 -7.21 3.82 9.59
CA THR A 197 -6.90 5.13 10.16
C THR A 197 -7.33 6.21 9.18
N ASP A 198 -7.89 7.30 9.70
CA ASP A 198 -8.19 8.49 8.91
C ASP A 198 -6.89 9.24 8.58
N ASN A 199 -6.58 9.46 7.30
CA ASN A 199 -5.43 10.27 6.91
C ASN A 199 -5.73 11.77 6.91
N ILE A 200 -5.85 12.29 8.14
CA ILE A 200 -6.25 13.67 8.41
C ILE A 200 -5.35 14.37 9.42
N ARG A 201 -4.08 13.97 9.50
CA ARG A 201 -3.13 14.49 10.51
C ARG A 201 -3.06 16.02 10.51
N TYR A 202 -3.19 16.65 9.34
CA TYR A 202 -3.28 18.10 9.18
C TYR A 202 -4.48 18.75 9.92
N MET A 203 -5.60 18.03 10.10
CA MET A 203 -6.77 18.52 10.81
C MET A 203 -6.66 18.34 12.33
N LEU A 204 -5.89 17.36 12.81
CA LEU A 204 -5.83 16.99 14.22
C LEU A 204 -5.24 18.10 15.11
N ASN A 205 -4.37 18.95 14.56
CA ASN A 205 -3.85 20.13 15.26
C ASN A 205 -4.96 21.10 15.70
N ASN A 206 -5.99 21.27 14.87
CA ASN A 206 -7.08 22.21 15.12
C ASN A 206 -8.29 21.52 15.76
N ASN A 207 -8.50 20.24 15.45
CA ASN A 207 -9.59 19.44 15.98
C ASN A 207 -9.09 18.02 16.27
N PRO A 208 -8.70 17.72 17.53
CA PRO A 208 -8.23 16.40 17.92
C PRO A 208 -9.28 15.28 17.76
N GLN A 209 -10.55 15.64 17.61
CA GLN A 209 -11.65 14.71 17.36
C GLN A 209 -12.02 14.63 15.87
N ALA A 210 -11.23 15.25 14.98
CA ALA A 210 -11.47 15.20 13.54
C ALA A 210 -11.58 13.74 13.08
N SER A 211 -12.53 13.50 12.19
CA SER A 211 -12.68 12.23 11.48
C SER A 211 -13.14 12.54 10.05
N GLN A 212 -12.72 11.71 9.10
CA GLN A 212 -13.20 11.81 7.72
C GLN A 212 -14.69 11.56 7.60
N LEU A 213 -15.30 10.89 8.58
CA LEU A 213 -16.75 10.71 8.61
C LEU A 213 -17.49 12.04 8.73
N TYR A 214 -16.88 13.10 9.27
CA TYR A 214 -17.48 14.45 9.26
C TYR A 214 -17.66 15.01 7.85
N ASN A 215 -16.82 14.57 6.92
CA ASN A 215 -16.83 14.99 5.53
C ASN A 215 -17.68 14.06 4.64
N LYS A 216 -18.19 12.95 5.17
CA LYS A 216 -18.97 11.95 4.40
C LYS A 216 -20.16 12.54 3.65
N GLY A 217 -20.88 13.50 4.23
CA GLY A 217 -22.00 14.14 3.53
C GLY A 217 -21.54 15.09 2.43
N GLN A 218 -20.40 15.77 2.65
CA GLN A 218 -19.89 16.79 1.73
C GLN A 218 -19.23 16.18 0.49
N ILE A 219 -18.66 14.96 0.59
CA ILE A 219 -17.98 14.31 -0.53
C ILE A 219 -18.95 13.99 -1.68
N MET A 220 -20.26 13.91 -1.42
CA MET A 220 -21.25 13.70 -2.48
C MET A 220 -21.31 14.89 -3.45
N GLU A 221 -21.11 16.10 -2.95
CA GLU A 221 -21.41 17.34 -3.67
C GLU A 221 -20.18 18.21 -3.95
N LYS A 222 -19.11 18.05 -3.17
CA LYS A 222 -17.92 18.92 -3.20
C LYS A 222 -16.67 18.15 -3.64
N LYS A 223 -15.72 18.90 -4.20
CA LYS A 223 -14.35 18.45 -4.50
C LYS A 223 -13.53 18.35 -3.21
N ILE A 224 -13.82 17.32 -2.41
CA ILE A 224 -13.07 17.01 -1.19
C ILE A 224 -12.61 15.56 -1.22
N GLY A 225 -11.49 15.28 -0.56
CA GLY A 225 -10.94 13.93 -0.43
C GLY A 225 -11.40 13.24 0.85
N ILE A 226 -11.58 11.92 0.77
CA ILE A 226 -11.57 10.99 1.90
C ILE A 226 -10.39 10.05 1.65
N LEU A 227 -9.42 10.11 2.56
CA LEU A 227 -8.13 9.45 2.55
C LEU A 227 -8.03 8.43 3.70
N TRP A 228 -8.14 7.14 3.41
CA TRP A 228 -8.12 6.10 4.44
C TRP A 228 -6.91 5.20 4.31
N GLU A 229 -6.09 5.16 5.35
CA GLU A 229 -5.10 4.10 5.49
C GLU A 229 -5.79 2.84 5.95
N THR A 230 -5.57 1.75 5.23
CA THR A 230 -6.14 0.44 5.52
C THR A 230 -5.02 -0.59 5.56
N ALA A 231 -5.09 -1.54 6.48
CA ALA A 231 -4.13 -2.63 6.58
C ALA A 231 -4.84 -3.99 6.68
N PHE A 232 -4.35 -4.95 5.90
CA PHE A 232 -4.92 -6.28 5.75
C PHE A 232 -3.90 -7.36 6.05
N VAL A 233 -4.36 -8.45 6.65
CA VAL A 233 -3.63 -9.72 6.79
C VAL A 233 -4.27 -10.80 5.92
N ASN A 234 -3.46 -11.71 5.40
CA ASN A 234 -3.91 -12.75 4.49
C ASN A 234 -4.00 -14.14 5.16
N PHE A 235 -5.20 -14.67 5.32
CA PHE A 235 -5.42 -16.07 5.74
C PHE A 235 -5.46 -17.06 4.56
N GLY A 236 -5.51 -16.55 3.34
CA GLY A 236 -5.66 -17.31 2.09
C GLY A 236 -4.34 -17.66 1.39
N LEU A 237 -3.19 -17.49 2.05
CA LEU A 237 -1.88 -17.80 1.47
C LEU A 237 -1.83 -19.25 0.93
N LYS A 238 -1.35 -19.42 -0.31
CA LYS A 238 -1.20 -20.75 -0.95
C LYS A 238 0.25 -21.13 -1.23
N GLY A 239 1.12 -20.15 -1.43
CA GLY A 239 2.49 -20.39 -1.85
C GLY A 239 3.23 -19.10 -2.19
N PRO A 240 4.53 -19.20 -2.52
CA PRO A 240 5.28 -18.06 -3.02
C PRO A 240 4.71 -17.53 -4.35
N CYS A 241 5.02 -16.28 -4.69
CA CYS A 241 4.58 -15.65 -5.93
C CYS A 241 5.23 -16.33 -7.13
N ILE A 242 4.43 -16.87 -8.04
CA ILE A 242 4.90 -17.47 -9.30
C ILE A 242 4.49 -16.56 -10.44
N VAL A 243 5.47 -15.90 -11.05
CA VAL A 243 5.28 -14.95 -12.15
C VAL A 243 5.95 -15.51 -13.41
N VAL A 244 5.16 -16.26 -14.19
CA VAL A 244 5.58 -16.80 -15.51
C VAL A 244 5.56 -15.69 -16.56
#